data_AF-A0A4Y2I134-F1
#
_entry.id   AF-A0A4Y2I134-F1
#
_cell.length_a   1.000
_cell.length_b   1.000
_cell.length_c   1.000
_cell.angle_alpha   90.00
_cell.angle_beta   90.00
_cell.angle_gamma   90.00
#
_symmetry.space_group_name_H-M   'P 1'
#
loop_
_entity.id
_entity.type
_entity.pdbx_description
1 polymer ?
#
loop_
_entity_poly.entity_id
_entity_poly.type
_entity_poly.pdbx_seq_one_letter_code
_entity_poly.pdbx_strand_id
1 'polypeptide(L)'
;MIEIFRAGYRLAFDPKISLEHFLALSLSAMFHLFLQMAIMISASIANEEDEHVVQCLPCWIPKHENDLKLEFENEFRQNINLSAWKIYTLNRSLIITSLGTLLTYGVLIGTLGRNN
;
A
#
# COMPACT_ATOMS: atom_id res chain seq x y z
N MET A 1 8.36 -2.19 -3.51
CA MET A 1 9.35 -1.27 -2.89
C MET A 1 10.79 -1.67 -3.16
N ILE A 2 11.23 -2.90 -2.86
CA ILE A 2 12.64 -3.33 -3.03
C ILE A 2 13.15 -3.11 -4.46
N GLU A 3 12.40 -3.52 -5.48
CA GLU A 3 12.80 -3.35 -6.89
C GLU A 3 12.89 -1.87 -7.30
N ILE A 4 12.02 -1.02 -6.76
CA ILE A 4 12.04 0.43 -7.02
C ILE A 4 13.30 1.05 -6.42
N PHE A 5 13.65 0.68 -5.18
CA PHE A 5 14.90 1.13 -4.56
C PHE A 5 16.13 0.60 -5.28
N ARG A 6 16.12 -0.66 -5.73
CA ARG A 6 17.23 -1.25 -6.50
C ARG A 6 17.41 -0.52 -7.82
N ALA A 7 16.33 -0.22 -8.53
CA ALA A 7 16.37 0.56 -9.78
C ALA A 7 16.88 1.98 -9.51
N GLY A 8 16.36 2.68 -8.49
CA GLY A 8 16.80 4.02 -8.12
C GLY A 8 18.28 4.08 -7.73
N TYR A 9 18.76 3.10 -6.97
CA TYR A 9 20.18 2.99 -6.61
C TYR A 9 21.07 2.81 -7.85
N ARG A 10 20.71 1.90 -8.76
CA ARG A 10 21.46 1.70 -10.01
C ARG A 10 21.47 2.96 -10.87
N LEU A 11 20.33 3.66 -10.98
CA LEU A 11 20.24 4.91 -11.73
C LEU A 11 21.10 6.03 -11.12
N ALA A 12 21.22 6.09 -9.80
CA ALA A 12 21.98 7.12 -9.12
C ALA A 12 23.51 6.88 -9.15
N PHE A 13 23.94 5.62 -9.13
CA PHE A 13 25.34 5.28 -8.83
C PHE A 13 26.07 4.48 -9.92
N ASP A 14 25.40 4.02 -10.97
CA ASP A 14 26.09 3.30 -12.05
C ASP A 14 26.75 4.31 -13.02
N PRO A 15 28.09 4.42 -13.04
CA PRO A 15 28.79 5.42 -13.85
C PRO A 15 28.81 5.08 -15.35
N LYS A 16 28.40 3.86 -15.74
CA LYS A 16 28.46 3.38 -17.14
C LYS A 16 27.09 2.92 -17.65
N ILE A 17 26.03 3.60 -17.23
CA ILE A 17 24.69 3.27 -17.68
C ILE A 17 24.49 3.73 -19.14
N SER A 18 24.10 2.80 -20.01
CA SER A 18 23.67 3.16 -21.37
C SER A 18 22.27 3.79 -21.33
N LEU A 19 21.95 4.62 -22.33
CA LEU A 19 20.61 5.24 -22.43
C LEU A 19 19.49 4.20 -22.45
N GLU A 20 19.67 3.10 -23.19
CA GLU A 20 18.71 2.00 -23.25
C GLU A 20 18.48 1.37 -21.87
N HIS A 21 19.55 1.13 -21.11
CA HIS A 21 19.46 0.59 -19.76
C HIS A 21 18.81 1.59 -18.78
N PHE A 22 19.11 2.87 -18.91
CA PHE A 22 18.48 3.93 -18.12
C PHE A 22 16.96 3.97 -18.34
N LEU A 23 16.53 3.94 -19.61
CA LEU A 23 15.11 3.93 -19.98
C LEU A 23 14.42 2.65 -19.49
N ALA A 24 15.05 1.48 -19.67
CA ALA A 24 14.51 0.21 -19.20
C ALA A 24 14.33 0.18 -17.67
N LEU A 25 15.32 0.66 -16.91
CA LEU A 25 15.24 0.75 -15.44
C LEU A 25 14.16 1.74 -14.98
N SER A 26 14.06 2.89 -15.65
CA SER A 26 13.06 3.91 -15.34
C SER A 26 11.64 3.39 -15.60
N LEU A 27 11.42 2.75 -16.75
CA LEU A 27 10.13 2.16 -17.10
C LEU A 27 9.75 1.03 -16.13
N SER A 28 10.73 0.18 -15.80
CA SER A 28 10.54 -0.87 -14.79
C SER A 28 10.16 -0.28 -13.43
N ALA A 29 10.86 0.76 -12.95
CA ALA A 29 10.53 1.42 -11.69
C ALA A 29 9.11 2.00 -11.70
N MET A 30 8.71 2.68 -12.78
CA MET A 30 7.36 3.22 -12.95
C MET A 30 6.29 2.13 -12.96
N PHE A 31 6.53 1.02 -13.66
CA PHE A 31 5.62 -0.12 -13.69
C PHE A 31 5.42 -0.74 -12.29
N HIS A 32 6.51 -0.99 -11.57
CA HIS A 32 6.44 -1.54 -10.21
C HIS A 32 5.76 -0.58 -9.22
N LEU A 33 6.00 0.72 -9.35
CA LEU A 33 5.29 1.74 -8.59
C LEU A 33 3.79 1.70 -8.88
N PHE A 34 3.41 1.69 -10.17
CA PHE A 34 2.02 1.66 -10.58
C PHE A 34 1.31 0.40 -10.08
N LEU A 35 1.92 -0.77 -10.27
CA LEU A 35 1.37 -2.05 -9.79
C LEU A 35 1.16 -2.03 -8.27
N GLN A 36 2.15 -1.55 -7.52
CA GLN A 36 2.06 -1.47 -6.07
C GLN A 36 0.94 -0.51 -5.64
N MET A 37 0.85 0.67 -6.26
CA MET A 37 -0.19 1.64 -5.96
C MET A 37 -1.58 1.10 -6.30
N ALA A 38 -1.74 0.43 -7.44
CA ALA A 38 -3.00 -0.20 -7.82
C ALA A 38 -3.47 -1.21 -6.77
N ILE A 39 -2.57 -2.11 -6.32
CA ILE A 39 -2.89 -3.10 -5.28
C ILE A 39 -3.28 -2.40 -3.96
N MET A 40 -2.48 -1.44 -3.49
CA MET A 40 -2.74 -0.78 -2.20
C MET A 40 -4.02 0.07 -2.24
N ILE A 41 -4.28 0.80 -3.33
CA ILE A 41 -5.49 1.62 -3.49
C ILE A 41 -6.72 0.72 -3.54
N SER A 42 -6.73 -0.30 -4.40
CA SER A 42 -7.88 -1.21 -4.51
C SER A 42 -8.20 -1.90 -3.19
N ALA A 43 -7.17 -2.36 -2.47
CA ALA A 43 -7.36 -2.99 -1.18
C ALA A 43 -7.80 -2.00 -0.08
N SER A 44 -7.30 -0.77 -0.09
CA SER A 44 -7.74 0.29 0.83
C SER A 44 -9.21 0.62 0.63
N ILE A 45 -9.65 0.76 -0.63
CA ILE A 45 -11.06 1.03 -0.93
C ILE A 45 -11.94 -0.13 -0.46
N ALA A 46 -11.54 -1.38 -0.76
CA ALA A 46 -12.31 -2.54 -0.32
C ALA A 46 -12.42 -2.63 1.22
N ASN A 47 -11.33 -2.32 1.94
CA ASN A 47 -11.34 -2.30 3.40
C ASN A 47 -12.22 -1.17 3.96
N GLU A 48 -12.21 0.02 3.34
CA GLU A 48 -13.04 1.15 3.77
C GLU A 48 -14.54 0.87 3.54
N GLU A 49 -14.89 0.25 2.42
CA GLU A 49 -16.28 -0.14 2.14
C GLU A 49 -16.76 -1.24 3.08
N ASP A 50 -15.92 -2.24 3.38
CA ASP A 50 -16.25 -3.26 4.37
C ASP A 50 -16.50 -2.64 5.76
N GLU A 51 -15.61 -1.75 6.20
CA GLU A 51 -15.78 -1.02 7.46
C GLU A 51 -17.08 -0.19 7.47
N HIS A 52 -17.40 0.48 6.37
CA HIS A 52 -18.64 1.25 6.24
C HIS A 52 -19.89 0.35 6.30
N VAL A 53 -19.89 -0.78 5.61
CA VAL A 53 -20.98 -1.76 5.66
C VAL A 53 -21.16 -2.29 7.08
N VAL A 54 -20.09 -2.67 7.76
CA VAL A 54 -20.13 -3.14 9.16
C VAL A 54 -20.71 -2.10 10.10
N GLN A 55 -20.43 -0.82 9.89
CA GLN A 55 -20.98 0.26 10.71
C GLN A 55 -22.46 0.54 10.40
N CYS A 56 -22.87 0.48 9.12
CA CYS A 56 -24.23 0.81 8.70
C CYS A 56 -25.25 -0.32 8.86
N LEU A 57 -24.86 -1.58 8.60
CA LEU A 57 -25.78 -2.71 8.58
C LEU A 57 -26.53 -2.93 9.91
N PRO A 58 -25.89 -2.80 11.10
CA PRO A 58 -26.58 -2.93 12.38
C PRO A 58 -27.69 -1.89 12.60
N CYS A 59 -27.62 -0.74 11.91
CA CYS A 59 -28.65 0.29 11.97
C CYS A 59 -29.91 -0.08 11.17
N TRP A 60 -29.80 -1.02 10.23
CA TRP A 60 -30.89 -1.50 9.39
C TRP A 60 -31.58 -2.73 9.97
N ILE A 61 -30.94 -3.43 10.92
CA ILE A 61 -31.53 -4.57 11.62
C ILE A 61 -32.67 -4.06 12.53
N PRO A 62 -33.90 -4.57 12.35
CA PRO A 62 -35.03 -4.19 13.18
C PRO A 62 -34.76 -4.49 14.67
N LYS A 63 -35.12 -3.56 15.57
CA LYS A 63 -34.83 -3.65 17.02
C LYS A 63 -35.36 -4.91 17.73
N HIS A 64 -36.33 -5.60 17.14
CA HIS A 64 -36.86 -6.86 17.69
C HIS A 64 -35.98 -8.09 17.39
N GLU A 65 -34.99 -7.96 16.50
CA GLU A 65 -34.08 -9.02 16.06
C GLU A 65 -32.71 -8.85 16.72
N ASN A 66 -32.70 -8.77 18.06
CA ASN A 66 -31.46 -8.60 18.82
C ASN A 66 -30.49 -9.77 18.66
N ASP A 67 -31.01 -10.98 18.43
CA ASP A 67 -30.20 -12.19 18.20
C ASP A 67 -29.42 -12.09 16.87
N LEU A 68 -30.07 -11.63 15.80
CA LEU A 68 -29.41 -11.38 14.51
C LEU A 68 -28.35 -10.28 14.60
N LYS A 69 -28.63 -9.23 15.39
CA LYS A 69 -27.64 -8.18 15.64
C LYS A 69 -26.42 -8.70 16.41
N LEU A 70 -26.63 -9.56 17.41
CA LEU A 70 -25.56 -10.19 18.18
C LEU A 70 -24.72 -11.17 17.34
N GLU A 71 -25.38 -11.95 16.48
CA GLU A 71 -24.71 -12.86 15.56
C GLU A 71 -23.86 -12.09 14.53
N PHE A 72 -24.42 -11.02 13.97
CA PHE A 72 -23.70 -10.11 13.08
C PHE A 72 -22.49 -9.46 13.77
N GLU A 73 -22.65 -8.93 14.99
CA GLU A 73 -21.54 -8.37 15.74
C GLU A 73 -20.46 -9.41 16.04
N ASN A 74 -20.81 -10.68 16.30
CA ASN A 74 -19.85 -11.75 16.55
C ASN A 74 -19.08 -12.16 15.29
N GLU A 75 -19.73 -12.25 14.13
CA GLU A 75 -19.07 -12.57 12.87
C GLU A 75 -18.20 -11.41 12.37
N PHE A 76 -18.74 -10.19 12.36
CA PHE A 76 -18.04 -9.02 11.80
C PHE A 76 -17.05 -8.37 12.78
N ARG A 77 -17.12 -8.63 14.09
CA ARG A 77 -16.02 -8.28 15.02
C ARG A 77 -14.69 -8.91 14.64
N GLN A 78 -14.68 -9.95 13.83
CA GLN A 78 -13.45 -10.56 13.34
C GLN A 78 -12.74 -9.71 12.26
N ASN A 79 -13.30 -8.57 11.83
CA ASN A 79 -12.70 -7.58 10.93
C ASN A 79 -11.77 -8.21 9.89
N ILE A 80 -12.37 -8.85 8.88
CA ILE A 80 -11.63 -9.53 7.80
C ILE A 80 -11.08 -8.46 6.84
N ASN A 81 -10.10 -7.70 7.31
CA ASN A 81 -9.47 -6.67 6.50
C ASN A 81 -8.43 -7.30 5.58
N LEU A 82 -8.39 -6.86 4.32
CA LEU A 82 -7.28 -7.14 3.43
C LEU A 82 -5.99 -6.61 4.05
N SER A 83 -5.08 -7.54 4.32
CA SER A 83 -3.82 -7.25 4.98
C SER A 83 -2.67 -7.82 4.18
N ALA A 84 -1.55 -7.10 4.16
CA ALA A 84 -0.30 -7.65 3.71
C ALA A 84 0.26 -8.53 4.83
N TRP A 85 0.18 -9.85 4.64
CA TRP A 85 0.77 -10.86 5.54
C TRP A 85 0.27 -10.79 7.00
N LYS A 86 -0.92 -10.21 7.25
CA LYS A 86 -1.45 -9.85 8.59
C LYS A 86 -0.59 -8.85 9.39
N ILE A 87 0.50 -8.34 8.81
CA ILE A 87 1.39 -7.37 9.46
C ILE A 87 0.84 -5.95 9.27
N TYR A 88 0.32 -5.66 8.08
CA TYR A 88 -0.22 -4.35 7.74
C TYR A 88 -1.63 -4.46 7.18
N THR A 89 -2.58 -3.75 7.78
CA THR A 89 -3.87 -3.49 7.15
C THR A 89 -3.66 -2.55 5.96
N LEU A 90 -4.22 -2.90 4.81
CA LEU A 90 -4.12 -2.07 3.62
C LEU A 90 -5.10 -0.89 3.77
N ASN A 91 -4.58 0.25 4.19
CA ASN A 91 -5.35 1.49 4.37
C ASN A 91 -4.63 2.68 3.71
N ARG A 92 -5.29 3.85 3.67
CA ARG A 92 -4.71 5.09 3.13
C ARG A 92 -3.39 5.46 3.80
N SER A 93 -3.28 5.22 5.10
CA SER A 93 -2.04 5.51 5.84
C SER A 93 -0.85 4.71 5.35
N LEU A 94 -1.05 3.45 4.94
CA LEU A 94 0.01 2.63 4.35
C LEU A 94 0.47 3.17 2.98
N ILE A 95 -0.46 3.69 2.17
CA ILE A 95 -0.13 4.33 0.89
C ILE A 95 0.76 5.56 1.12
N ILE A 96 0.34 6.44 2.03
CA ILE A 96 1.09 7.65 2.39
C ILE A 96 2.47 7.26 2.95
N THR A 97 2.53 6.25 3.83
CA THR A 97 3.78 5.76 4.42
C THR A 97 4.71 5.20 3.35
N SER A 98 4.17 4.46 2.37
CA SER A 98 4.96 3.94 1.24
C SER A 98 5.56 5.07 0.39
N LEU A 99 4.79 6.10 0.07
CA LEU A 99 5.29 7.26 -0.67
C LEU A 99 6.33 8.05 0.14
N GLY A 100 6.08 8.28 1.43
CA GLY A 100 7.03 8.92 2.34
C GLY A 100 8.33 8.14 2.42
N THR A 101 8.25 6.81 2.54
CA THR A 101 9.42 5.91 2.54
C THR A 101 10.23 6.06 1.25
N LEU A 102 9.57 6.08 0.08
CA LEU A 102 10.24 6.31 -1.19
C LEU A 102 10.99 7.64 -1.22
N LEU A 103 10.34 8.72 -0.78
CA LEU A 103 10.93 10.05 -0.72
C LEU A 103 12.13 10.10 0.24
N THR A 104 11.97 9.58 1.46
CA THR A 104 13.02 9.57 2.48
C THR A 104 14.26 8.82 2.00
N TYR A 105 14.08 7.62 1.46
CA TYR A 105 15.20 6.84 0.93
C TYR A 105 15.78 7.48 -0.34
N GLY A 106 14.98 8.13 -1.18
CA GLY A 106 15.45 8.92 -2.31
C GLY A 106 16.37 10.06 -1.88
N VAL A 107 15.98 10.81 -0.84
CA VAL A 107 16.82 11.86 -0.24
C VAL A 107 18.11 11.27 0.34
N LEU A 108 18.02 10.16 1.09
CA LEU A 108 19.20 9.48 1.63
C LEU A 108 20.17 9.06 0.51
N ILE A 109 19.68 8.45 -0.55
CA ILE A 109 20.48 8.06 -1.72
C ILE A 109 21.15 9.28 -2.35
N GLY A 110 20.40 10.35 -2.61
CA GLY A 110 20.93 11.57 -3.24
C GLY A 110 21.93 12.34 -2.37
N THR A 111 21.83 12.24 -1.05
CA THR A 111 22.68 12.98 -0.11
C THR A 111 23.91 12.22 0.36
N LEU A 112 23.76 10.94 0.75
CA LEU A 112 24.89 10.11 1.20
C LEU A 112 25.78 9.67 0.04
N GLY A 113 25.23 9.60 -1.17
CA GLY A 113 25.95 9.19 -2.37
C GLY A 113 27.08 10.10 -2.85
N ARG A 114 27.13 11.33 -2.35
CA ARG A 114 27.99 12.39 -2.89
C ARG A 114 29.45 12.31 -2.43
N ASN A 115 29.77 11.45 -1.47
CA ASN A 115 31.10 11.33 -0.85
C ASN A 115 31.87 10.04 -1.21
N ASN A 116 31.40 9.23 -2.17
CA ASN A 116 32.13 8.07 -2.71
C ASN A 116 32.62 8.31 -4.13
#